data_AF-A0A2P6V6X7-F1
#
_entry.id   AF-A0A2P6V6X7-F1
#
_cell.length_a   1.000
_cell.length_b   1.000
_cell.length_c   1.000
_cell.angle_alpha   90.00
_cell.angle_beta   90.00
_cell.angle_gamma   90.00
#
_symmetry.space_group_name_H-M   'P 1'
#
loop_
_entity.id
_entity.type
_entity.pdbx_description
1 polymer ?
#
loop_
_entity_poly.entity_id
_entity_poly.type
_entity_poly.pdbx_seq_one_letter_code
_entity_poly.pdbx_strand_id
1 'polypeptide(L)'
;MLFCTSLVAFVGAGEQPHLTPRKLTLLNTHSSAVIQALSFPSAVLRVQLNRKRLVAVLERRCFVYDLESLALLGTLDTPPNPSGLAALTPGGGAADHPGAPCLLALPAEGGAVRVYDLARQGGPAEVLCELHAHKAPVTVMAWDEEGQLLATASKKGTVCRVHQVRRSEDKALEFRRGSTPATITCLAFSPPGVAPRLLCAASDHGTIHVFRLQPPGRHPAARAAQSLLSAVMPGLEPQRPLASVKLPGRGGQAAICAVRQEVLEGPGGGEERETQLVVATADGLLFSYRLDLPAVAAAGADGGGGGSGGVNRHRSLAPLAGKAPALGNDVFVAPSAAVIGDVTLGSQSSVFYGSVIRADAGSISIGDKTNVQDGCVIRTAPGSLSGHAADTTIGRAVTIGHQASLHGCTVGDRALIGMSATLLEGSTVEEGAMVAAGAVVAPGTVVKSGEIWGGNPAVFLRKLKLEEAKFLGESAEHYARLAAEHAVEAAKPLEQLAAEKGLAA
;
A
#
# COMPACT_ATOMS: atom_id res chain seq x y z
N MET A 1 -18.40 -10.62 1.24
CA MET A 1 -19.54 -11.49 0.84
C MET A 1 -20.91 -10.87 1.17
N LEU A 2 -21.89 -10.92 0.26
CA LEU A 2 -23.29 -10.59 0.56
C LEU A 2 -23.96 -11.80 1.22
N PHE A 3 -24.46 -11.61 2.44
CA PHE A 3 -25.29 -12.58 3.14
C PHE A 3 -26.67 -12.60 2.48
N CYS A 4 -26.95 -13.60 1.65
CA CYS A 4 -28.27 -13.78 1.07
C CYS A 4 -29.21 -14.38 2.14
N THR A 5 -29.93 -13.52 2.85
CA THR A 5 -31.08 -13.94 3.66
C THR A 5 -32.32 -13.18 3.29
N SER A 6 -33.46 -13.77 3.62
CA SER A 6 -34.72 -13.07 3.56
C SER A 6 -34.89 -12.05 4.69
N LEU A 7 -33.95 -11.95 5.63
CA LEU A 7 -34.05 -11.03 6.76
C LEU A 7 -33.64 -9.61 6.37
N VAL A 8 -34.54 -8.65 6.58
CA VAL A 8 -34.29 -7.22 6.39
C VAL A 8 -34.61 -6.48 7.68
N ALA A 9 -33.69 -5.60 8.09
CA ALA A 9 -33.91 -4.67 9.19
C ALA A 9 -34.05 -3.26 8.61
N PHE A 10 -35.12 -2.54 8.98
CA PHE A 10 -35.32 -1.17 8.55
C PHE A 10 -35.79 -0.28 9.70
N VAL A 11 -35.39 0.99 9.65
CA VAL A 11 -35.80 2.03 10.60
C VAL A 11 -36.82 2.91 9.90
N GLY A 12 -37.85 3.33 10.61
CA GLY A 12 -38.82 4.28 10.09
C GLY A 12 -38.21 5.66 9.79
N ALA A 13 -38.82 6.42 8.88
CA ALA A 13 -38.39 7.77 8.52
C ALA A 13 -39.53 8.81 8.54
N GLY A 14 -40.66 8.49 9.18
CA GLY A 14 -41.86 9.31 9.20
C GLY A 14 -42.31 9.69 10.60
N GLU A 15 -43.26 10.62 10.67
CA GLU A 15 -43.87 11.10 11.91
C GLU A 15 -44.88 10.11 12.51
N GLN A 16 -45.35 9.13 11.71
CA GLN A 16 -46.32 8.15 12.17
C GLN A 16 -45.69 7.20 13.21
N PRO A 17 -46.40 6.79 14.28
CA PRO A 17 -45.81 5.99 15.37
C PRO A 17 -45.18 4.66 14.93
N HIS A 18 -45.65 4.06 13.84
CA HIS A 18 -45.10 2.82 13.30
C HIS A 18 -43.95 3.04 12.29
N LEU A 19 -43.76 4.28 11.80
CA LEU A 19 -42.68 4.71 10.91
C LEU A 19 -41.73 5.68 11.61
N THR A 20 -41.78 5.81 12.93
CA THR A 20 -40.89 6.70 13.69
C THR A 20 -39.41 6.27 13.53
N PRO A 21 -38.46 7.22 13.48
CA PRO A 21 -37.02 6.91 13.46
C PRO A 21 -36.51 6.21 14.72
N ARG A 22 -37.36 6.06 15.73
CA ARG A 22 -37.06 5.32 16.97
C ARG A 22 -37.44 3.85 16.91
N LYS A 23 -37.99 3.38 15.79
CA LYS A 23 -38.50 2.02 15.64
C LYS A 23 -37.71 1.27 14.58
N LEU A 24 -37.10 0.17 14.99
CA LEU A 24 -36.44 -0.80 14.11
C LEU A 24 -37.38 -1.99 13.91
N THR A 25 -37.62 -2.35 12.66
CA THR A 25 -38.47 -3.50 12.32
C THR A 25 -37.65 -4.55 11.59
N LEU A 26 -37.75 -5.79 12.06
CA LEU A 26 -37.20 -6.97 11.39
C LEU A 26 -38.31 -7.64 10.58
N LEU A 27 -38.04 -7.82 9.29
CA LEU A 27 -38.96 -8.36 8.31
C LEU A 27 -38.32 -9.59 7.64
N ASN A 28 -39.10 -10.65 7.48
CA ASN A 28 -38.77 -11.72 6.55
C ASN A 28 -39.39 -11.39 5.19
N THR A 29 -38.58 -11.09 4.20
CA THR A 29 -39.01 -10.74 2.84
C THR A 29 -39.64 -11.90 2.07
N HIS A 30 -39.35 -13.15 2.44
CA HIS A 30 -39.96 -14.31 1.79
C HIS A 30 -41.41 -14.50 2.24
N SER A 31 -41.68 -14.41 3.54
CA SER A 31 -43.04 -14.52 4.08
C SER A 31 -43.76 -13.17 4.18
N SER A 32 -43.06 -12.06 3.93
CA SER A 32 -43.50 -10.68 4.24
C SER A 32 -43.93 -10.47 5.70
N ALA A 33 -43.54 -11.38 6.60
CA ALA A 33 -43.92 -11.33 8.01
C ALA A 33 -42.97 -10.42 8.80
N VAL A 34 -43.54 -9.57 9.65
CA VAL A 34 -42.77 -8.85 10.67
C VAL A 34 -42.39 -9.83 11.76
N ILE A 35 -41.09 -10.02 11.96
CA ILE A 35 -40.55 -10.92 12.99
C ILE A 35 -40.62 -10.22 14.35
N GLN A 36 -40.12 -8.99 14.41
CA GLN A 36 -40.07 -8.22 15.66
C GLN A 36 -39.98 -6.72 15.34
N ALA A 37 -40.55 -5.90 16.21
CA ALA A 37 -40.30 -4.46 16.22
C ALA A 37 -39.68 -4.03 17.54
N LEU A 38 -38.54 -3.35 17.48
CA LEU A 38 -37.80 -2.84 18.62
C LEU A 38 -37.96 -1.32 18.70
N SER A 39 -38.19 -0.81 19.90
CA SER A 39 -38.36 0.63 20.16
C SER A 39 -37.19 1.17 20.96
N PHE A 40 -36.71 2.34 20.58
CA PHE A 40 -35.53 2.98 21.13
C PHE A 40 -35.86 4.34 21.76
N PRO A 41 -35.07 4.80 22.73
CA PRO A 41 -35.32 6.08 23.40
C PRO A 41 -35.14 7.29 22.47
N SER A 42 -34.28 7.20 21.46
CA SER A 42 -34.09 8.22 20.43
C SER A 42 -33.87 7.59 19.05
N ALA A 43 -33.64 8.44 18.04
CA ALA A 43 -33.53 8.02 16.65
C ALA A 43 -32.39 7.00 16.46
N VAL A 44 -32.70 5.91 15.77
CA VAL A 44 -31.71 4.92 15.35
C VAL A 44 -30.99 5.48 14.13
N LEU A 45 -29.69 5.76 14.28
CA LEU A 45 -28.86 6.38 13.26
C LEU A 45 -28.18 5.35 12.36
N ARG A 46 -27.89 4.16 12.89
CA ARG A 46 -27.32 3.06 12.12
C ARG A 46 -27.78 1.71 12.67
N VAL A 47 -27.99 0.78 11.75
CA VAL A 47 -28.24 -0.62 12.07
C VAL A 47 -27.16 -1.46 11.39
N GLN A 48 -26.59 -2.41 12.11
CA GLN A 48 -25.66 -3.40 11.56
C GLN A 48 -26.07 -4.79 12.01
N LEU A 49 -25.94 -5.75 11.09
CA LEU A 49 -26.28 -7.14 11.35
C LEU A 49 -25.16 -8.04 10.85
N ASN A 50 -24.87 -9.07 11.62
CA ASN A 50 -24.19 -10.28 11.15
C ASN A 50 -24.97 -11.50 11.67
N ARG A 51 -24.51 -12.72 11.37
CA ARG A 51 -25.24 -13.95 11.75
C ARG A 51 -25.50 -14.12 13.25
N LYS A 52 -24.74 -13.43 14.11
CA LYS A 52 -24.81 -13.58 15.58
C LYS A 52 -25.43 -12.37 16.26
N ARG A 53 -25.30 -11.17 15.69
CA ARG A 53 -25.62 -9.92 16.37
C ARG A 53 -26.42 -8.98 15.50
N LEU A 54 -27.39 -8.32 16.15
CA LEU A 54 -28.03 -7.12 15.67
C LEU A 54 -27.55 -5.95 16.53
N VAL A 55 -27.09 -4.89 15.88
CA VAL A 55 -26.56 -3.70 16.53
C VAL A 55 -27.37 -2.49 16.07
N ALA A 56 -27.94 -1.76 17.03
CA ALA A 56 -28.67 -0.52 16.79
C ALA A 56 -27.95 0.65 17.47
N VAL A 57 -27.52 1.62 16.68
CA VAL A 57 -26.69 2.76 17.11
C VAL A 57 -27.56 4.01 17.15
N LEU A 58 -27.61 4.64 18.32
CA LEU A 58 -28.14 5.97 18.57
C LEU A 58 -26.96 6.95 18.72
N GLU A 59 -27.25 8.24 18.93
CA GLU A 59 -26.21 9.26 19.06
C GLU A 59 -25.24 9.04 20.23
N ARG A 60 -25.71 8.52 21.37
CA ARG A 60 -24.87 8.35 22.57
C ARG A 60 -24.81 6.92 23.10
N ARG A 61 -25.55 6.00 22.46
CA ARG A 61 -25.72 4.63 22.92
C ARG A 61 -25.80 3.67 21.75
N CYS A 62 -25.31 2.46 21.98
CA CYS A 62 -25.37 1.37 21.03
C CYS A 62 -25.96 0.15 21.74
N PHE A 63 -27.05 -0.39 21.21
CA PHE A 63 -27.71 -1.58 21.73
C PHE A 63 -27.26 -2.80 20.94
N VAL A 64 -26.84 -3.85 21.66
CA VAL A 64 -26.37 -5.11 21.08
C VAL A 64 -27.37 -6.20 21.44
N TYR A 65 -27.95 -6.81 20.41
CA TYR A 65 -28.88 -7.92 20.52
C TYR A 65 -28.25 -9.19 19.95
N ASP A 66 -28.64 -10.33 20.51
CA ASP A 66 -28.43 -11.62 19.87
C ASP A 66 -29.38 -11.75 18.68
N LEU A 67 -28.90 -12.14 17.51
CA LEU A 67 -29.74 -12.15 16.30
C LEU A 67 -30.79 -13.27 16.32
N GLU A 68 -30.47 -14.40 16.94
CA GLU A 68 -31.32 -15.59 16.94
C GLU A 68 -32.48 -15.43 17.94
N SER A 69 -32.17 -15.05 19.18
CA SER A 69 -33.17 -14.87 20.24
C SER A 69 -33.78 -13.48 20.29
N LEU A 70 -33.15 -12.49 19.64
CA LEU A 70 -33.48 -11.06 19.76
C LEU A 70 -33.42 -10.52 21.20
N ALA A 71 -32.76 -11.24 22.10
CA ALA A 71 -32.51 -10.78 23.46
C ALA A 71 -31.48 -9.65 23.47
N LEU A 72 -31.72 -8.61 24.28
CA LEU A 72 -30.75 -7.54 24.51
C LEU A 72 -29.59 -8.10 25.33
N LEU A 73 -28.39 -8.16 24.73
CA LEU A 73 -27.18 -8.62 25.39
C LEU A 73 -26.51 -7.51 26.20
N GLY A 74 -26.58 -6.27 25.73
CA GLY A 74 -25.96 -5.14 26.41
C GLY A 74 -26.20 -3.80 25.73
N THR A 75 -25.95 -2.74 26.49
CA THR A 75 -25.94 -1.36 26.00
C THR A 75 -24.54 -0.79 26.21
N LEU A 76 -23.99 -0.20 25.16
CA LEU A 76 -22.67 0.42 25.14
C LEU A 76 -22.84 1.93 25.01
N ASP A 77 -22.12 2.70 25.82
CA ASP A 77 -22.10 4.16 25.69
C ASP A 77 -21.07 4.61 24.65
N THR A 78 -21.40 5.66 23.92
CA THR A 78 -20.49 6.31 22.96
C THR A 78 -20.36 7.80 23.28
N PRO A 79 -19.24 8.45 22.92
CA PRO A 79 -19.23 9.90 22.76
C PRO A 79 -20.31 10.32 21.73
N PRO A 80 -20.62 11.63 21.62
CA PRO A 80 -21.55 12.12 20.61
C PRO A 80 -21.23 11.56 19.21
N ASN A 81 -22.15 10.75 18.69
CA ASN A 81 -22.03 9.99 17.45
C ASN A 81 -23.18 10.34 16.49
N PRO A 82 -23.26 11.60 16.01
CA PRO A 82 -24.40 12.09 15.24
C PRO A 82 -24.56 11.41 13.87
N SER A 83 -23.54 10.73 13.37
CA SER A 83 -23.60 9.93 12.14
C SER A 83 -23.88 8.45 12.37
N GLY A 84 -24.07 8.02 13.62
CA GLY A 84 -24.24 6.60 13.97
C GLY A 84 -23.06 5.74 13.54
N LEU A 85 -21.83 6.27 13.57
CA LEU A 85 -20.64 5.55 13.15
C LEU A 85 -20.43 4.29 13.99
N ALA A 86 -20.36 3.15 13.32
CA ALA A 86 -20.05 1.85 13.88
C ALA A 86 -19.59 0.92 12.75
N ALA A 87 -18.78 -0.09 13.09
CA ALA A 87 -18.47 -1.21 12.22
C ALA A 87 -18.51 -2.53 12.97
N LEU A 88 -19.39 -3.42 12.54
CA LEU A 88 -19.52 -4.80 12.97
C LEU A 88 -18.80 -5.70 11.97
N THR A 89 -18.05 -6.66 12.48
CA THR A 89 -17.37 -7.67 11.64
C THR A 89 -18.38 -8.43 10.75
N PRO A 90 -18.08 -8.59 9.44
CA PRO A 90 -18.93 -9.34 8.52
C PRO A 90 -18.83 -10.83 8.85
N GLY A 91 -19.95 -11.47 9.20
CA GLY A 91 -19.97 -12.89 9.60
C GLY A 91 -19.99 -13.87 8.43
N GLY A 92 -19.12 -13.75 7.42
CA GLY A 92 -19.14 -14.60 6.22
C GLY A 92 -17.76 -15.05 5.75
N GLY A 93 -17.61 -16.37 5.50
CA GLY A 93 -16.40 -17.04 4.98
C GLY A 93 -15.38 -17.39 6.08
N ALA A 94 -15.11 -18.68 6.35
CA ALA A 94 -14.37 -19.20 7.52
C ALA A 94 -14.84 -18.68 8.92
N ALA A 95 -15.73 -17.68 8.95
CA ALA A 95 -16.28 -16.98 10.11
C ALA A 95 -17.44 -17.75 10.78
N ASP A 96 -17.82 -18.90 10.24
CA ASP A 96 -18.71 -19.87 10.91
C ASP A 96 -17.94 -20.93 11.71
N HIS A 97 -16.59 -20.91 11.68
CA HIS A 97 -15.83 -21.78 12.56
C HIS A 97 -16.07 -21.39 14.03
N PRO A 98 -16.16 -22.38 14.94
CA PRO A 98 -16.12 -22.12 16.37
C PRO A 98 -14.88 -21.28 16.70
N GLY A 99 -15.06 -20.03 17.13
CA GLY A 99 -13.96 -19.09 17.44
C GLY A 99 -13.76 -17.92 16.49
N ALA A 100 -14.57 -17.78 15.43
CA ALA A 100 -14.52 -16.57 14.59
C ALA A 100 -14.84 -15.28 15.38
N PRO A 101 -14.09 -14.18 15.15
CA PRO A 101 -14.33 -12.91 15.83
C PRO A 101 -15.74 -12.39 15.58
N CYS A 102 -16.39 -11.90 16.62
CA CYS A 102 -17.58 -11.07 16.49
C CYS A 102 -17.27 -9.73 17.14
N LEU A 103 -16.57 -8.86 16.43
CA LEU A 103 -16.10 -7.58 16.97
C LEU A 103 -16.98 -6.42 16.50
N LEU A 104 -17.14 -5.44 17.39
CA LEU A 104 -17.79 -4.16 17.12
C LEU A 104 -16.84 -3.00 17.40
N ALA A 105 -16.61 -2.16 16.41
CA ALA A 105 -15.85 -0.92 16.55
C ALA A 105 -16.81 0.28 16.69
N LEU A 106 -16.56 1.12 17.69
CA LEU A 106 -17.29 2.37 17.97
C LEU A 106 -16.30 3.54 18.14
N PRO A 107 -16.69 4.77 17.78
CA PRO A 107 -15.85 5.94 18.02
C PRO A 107 -15.62 6.17 19.51
N ALA A 108 -14.41 6.63 19.86
CA ALA A 108 -14.03 7.10 21.19
C ALA A 108 -13.53 8.56 21.09
N GLU A 109 -13.09 9.14 22.22
CA GLU A 109 -12.66 10.54 22.26
C GLU A 109 -11.43 10.81 21.38
N GLY A 110 -11.28 12.06 20.92
CA GLY A 110 -10.05 12.52 20.27
C GLY A 110 -9.70 11.87 18.92
N GLY A 111 -10.60 11.06 18.32
CA GLY A 111 -10.30 10.28 17.11
C GLY A 111 -9.82 8.85 17.38
N ALA A 112 -9.95 8.38 18.63
CA ALA A 112 -9.78 6.99 18.98
C ALA A 112 -10.98 6.13 18.53
N VAL A 113 -10.77 4.82 18.46
CA VAL A 113 -11.79 3.81 18.15
C VAL A 113 -11.69 2.71 19.19
N ARG A 114 -12.81 2.41 19.86
CA ARG A 114 -12.88 1.32 20.82
C ARG A 114 -13.47 0.08 20.17
N VAL A 115 -12.80 -1.05 20.35
CA VAL A 115 -13.23 -2.33 19.82
C VAL A 115 -13.75 -3.19 20.96
N TYR A 116 -14.94 -3.75 20.78
CA TYR A 116 -15.62 -4.63 21.71
C TYR A 116 -15.66 -6.05 21.16
N ASP A 117 -15.42 -7.03 22.02
CA ASP A 117 -15.69 -8.44 21.71
C ASP A 117 -17.14 -8.79 22.07
N LEU A 118 -17.90 -9.17 21.05
CA LEU A 118 -19.29 -9.59 21.16
C LEU A 118 -19.47 -11.10 20.98
N ALA A 119 -18.39 -11.89 20.91
CA ALA A 119 -18.48 -13.33 20.65
C ALA A 119 -19.09 -14.13 21.81
N ARG A 120 -18.89 -13.68 23.06
CA ARG A 120 -19.41 -14.35 24.25
C ARG A 120 -20.95 -14.29 24.27
N GLN A 121 -21.56 -15.43 24.56
CA GLN A 121 -23.00 -15.53 24.86
C GLN A 121 -23.18 -15.26 26.37
N GLY A 122 -24.02 -14.29 26.74
CA GLY A 122 -24.43 -14.09 28.14
C GLY A 122 -23.53 -13.23 29.05
N GLY A 123 -23.09 -12.07 28.60
CA GLY A 123 -22.40 -11.08 29.45
C GLY A 123 -22.30 -9.70 28.77
N PRO A 124 -21.92 -8.64 29.50
CA PRO A 124 -21.69 -7.34 28.90
C PRO A 124 -20.53 -7.42 27.90
N ALA A 125 -20.63 -6.69 26.80
CA ALA A 125 -19.58 -6.64 25.79
C ALA A 125 -18.25 -6.13 26.38
N GLU A 126 -17.20 -6.94 26.28
CA GLU A 126 -15.89 -6.64 26.83
C GLU A 126 -15.11 -5.75 25.86
N VAL A 127 -14.38 -4.76 26.40
CA VAL A 127 -13.48 -3.92 25.60
C VAL A 127 -12.24 -4.75 25.27
N LEU A 128 -12.03 -5.03 23.98
CA LEU A 128 -10.86 -5.75 23.49
C LEU A 128 -9.63 -4.85 23.44
N CYS A 129 -9.78 -3.66 22.84
CA CYS A 129 -8.71 -2.67 22.76
C CYS A 129 -9.24 -1.27 22.40
N GLU A 130 -8.40 -0.26 22.58
CA GLU A 130 -8.64 1.10 22.12
C GLU A 130 -7.52 1.54 21.16
N LEU A 131 -7.92 1.87 19.93
CA LEU A 131 -7.02 2.25 18.86
C LEU A 131 -6.98 3.77 18.77
N HIS A 132 -5.80 4.37 18.95
CA HIS A 132 -5.59 5.80 18.76
C HIS A 132 -5.49 6.13 17.26
N ALA A 133 -6.61 5.94 16.57
CA ALA A 133 -6.66 5.83 15.12
C ALA A 133 -6.31 7.15 14.43
N HIS A 134 -6.75 8.30 14.93
CA HIS A 134 -6.49 9.61 14.33
C HIS A 134 -6.41 10.70 15.41
N LYS A 135 -5.79 11.85 15.09
CA LYS A 135 -5.86 13.07 15.94
C LYS A 135 -7.18 13.84 15.80
N ALA A 136 -7.95 13.54 14.75
CA ALA A 136 -9.23 14.16 14.44
C ALA A 136 -10.33 13.09 14.50
N PRO A 137 -11.59 13.45 14.77
CA PRO A 137 -12.70 12.48 14.87
C PRO A 137 -12.78 11.56 13.65
N VAL A 138 -12.93 10.26 13.91
CA VAL A 138 -13.12 9.23 12.88
C VAL A 138 -14.49 9.42 12.26
N THR A 139 -14.58 9.35 10.94
CA THR A 139 -15.81 9.52 10.16
C THR A 139 -16.20 8.25 9.41
N VAL A 140 -15.23 7.39 9.10
CA VAL A 140 -15.46 6.10 8.40
C VAL A 140 -14.58 5.03 9.01
N MET A 141 -15.13 3.82 9.16
CA MET A 141 -14.43 2.63 9.58
C MET A 141 -14.99 1.39 8.85
N ALA A 142 -14.13 0.41 8.56
CA ALA A 142 -14.52 -0.82 7.89
C ALA A 142 -13.61 -1.98 8.33
N TRP A 143 -14.18 -3.17 8.49
CA TRP A 143 -13.45 -4.41 8.76
C TRP A 143 -13.06 -5.11 7.47
N ASP A 144 -11.96 -5.88 7.51
CA ASP A 144 -11.74 -6.96 6.54
C ASP A 144 -12.72 -8.12 6.78
N GLU A 145 -12.76 -9.06 5.83
CA GLU A 145 -13.69 -10.19 5.88
C GLU A 145 -13.39 -11.12 7.06
N GLU A 146 -12.11 -11.24 7.46
CA GLU A 146 -11.67 -12.10 8.55
C GLU A 146 -11.72 -11.44 9.94
N GLY A 147 -12.07 -10.15 10.04
CA GLY A 147 -12.10 -9.39 11.29
C GLY A 147 -10.73 -9.25 11.98
N GLN A 148 -9.64 -9.21 11.21
CA GLN A 148 -8.28 -8.95 11.70
C GLN A 148 -7.87 -7.49 11.58
N LEU A 149 -8.35 -6.83 10.52
CA LEU A 149 -7.93 -5.50 10.11
C LEU A 149 -9.09 -4.52 10.18
N LEU A 150 -8.83 -3.36 10.77
CA LEU A 150 -9.77 -2.25 10.83
C LEU A 150 -9.21 -1.03 10.08
N ALA A 151 -9.80 -0.72 8.93
CA ALA A 151 -9.53 0.51 8.20
C ALA A 151 -10.32 1.67 8.81
N THR A 152 -9.70 2.84 8.89
CA THR A 152 -10.28 4.05 9.48
C THR A 152 -9.87 5.30 8.69
N ALA A 153 -10.76 6.28 8.65
CA ALA A 153 -10.48 7.61 8.13
C ALA A 153 -11.12 8.68 9.03
N SER A 154 -10.45 9.81 9.19
CA SER A 154 -10.95 10.93 9.99
C SER A 154 -11.52 12.06 9.13
N LYS A 155 -12.17 13.02 9.81
CA LYS A 155 -12.70 14.26 9.22
C LYS A 155 -11.67 15.05 8.42
N LYS A 156 -10.36 14.88 8.69
CA LYS A 156 -9.29 15.51 7.89
C LYS A 156 -9.21 14.94 6.47
N GLY A 157 -9.56 13.67 6.26
CA GLY A 157 -9.80 13.12 4.92
C GLY A 157 -8.59 13.00 3.99
N THR A 158 -7.38 13.12 4.53
CA THR A 158 -6.11 13.08 3.76
C THR A 158 -5.39 11.74 3.85
N VAL A 159 -5.63 11.00 4.94
CA VAL A 159 -4.97 9.72 5.23
C VAL A 159 -6.00 8.70 5.70
N CYS A 160 -5.85 7.47 5.22
CA CYS A 160 -6.54 6.29 5.74
C CYS A 160 -5.54 5.47 6.57
N ARG A 161 -5.99 4.83 7.64
CA ARG A 161 -5.15 3.98 8.50
C ARG A 161 -5.76 2.61 8.66
N VAL A 162 -4.94 1.56 8.57
CA VAL A 162 -5.36 0.16 8.80
C VAL A 162 -4.65 -0.38 10.02
N HIS A 163 -5.44 -0.84 10.99
CA HIS A 163 -4.97 -1.33 12.28
C HIS A 163 -5.17 -2.84 12.36
N GLN A 164 -4.19 -3.54 12.91
CA GLN A 164 -4.34 -4.95 13.28
C GLN A 164 -4.84 -5.04 14.72
N VAL A 165 -6.03 -5.59 14.93
CA VAL A 165 -6.77 -5.41 16.20
C VAL A 165 -6.31 -6.34 17.32
N ARG A 166 -5.68 -7.47 16.99
CA ARG A 166 -5.25 -8.50 17.97
C ARG A 166 -3.78 -8.44 18.36
N ARG A 167 -3.00 -7.48 17.85
CA ARG A 167 -1.58 -7.30 18.20
C ARG A 167 -1.40 -5.97 18.92
N SER A 168 -0.96 -6.04 20.17
CA SER A 168 -0.87 -4.90 21.10
C SER A 168 0.12 -3.81 20.70
N GLU A 169 0.98 -4.02 19.68
CA GLU A 169 2.10 -3.11 19.39
C GLU A 169 2.32 -2.80 17.89
N ASP A 170 1.44 -3.25 16.99
CA ASP A 170 1.67 -3.03 15.55
C ASP A 170 1.27 -1.61 15.11
N LYS A 171 2.24 -0.87 14.55
CA LYS A 171 2.02 0.43 13.93
C LYS A 171 0.99 0.28 12.79
N ALA A 172 -0.04 1.13 12.81
CA ALA A 172 -1.05 1.16 11.74
C ALA A 172 -0.39 1.40 10.37
N LEU A 173 -0.87 0.71 9.32
CA LEU A 173 -0.49 1.04 7.95
C LEU A 173 -1.17 2.35 7.57
N GLU A 174 -0.39 3.34 7.14
CA GLU A 174 -0.91 4.64 6.72
C GLU A 174 -0.93 4.76 5.19
N PHE A 175 -2.03 5.26 4.64
CA PHE A 175 -2.24 5.42 3.21
C PHE A 175 -2.61 6.85 2.89
N ARG A 176 -1.85 7.51 2.01
CA ARG A 176 -2.09 8.90 1.62
C ARG A 176 -3.02 8.95 0.43
N ARG A 177 -4.22 9.50 0.63
CA ARG A 177 -5.20 9.71 -0.45
C ARG A 177 -4.76 10.85 -1.39
N GLY A 178 -4.27 11.94 -0.82
CA GLY A 178 -3.84 13.14 -1.56
C GLY A 178 -3.43 14.29 -0.63
N SER A 179 -3.05 15.42 -1.22
CA SER A 179 -2.69 16.65 -0.48
C SER A 179 -3.91 17.46 -0.04
N THR A 180 -4.99 17.45 -0.83
CA THR A 180 -6.23 18.18 -0.54
C THR A 180 -7.14 17.35 0.36
N PRO A 181 -7.67 17.88 1.48
CA PRO A 181 -8.73 17.23 2.26
C PRO A 181 -9.94 16.86 1.39
N ALA A 182 -10.58 15.73 1.68
CA ALA A 182 -11.85 15.31 1.07
C ALA A 182 -12.61 14.40 2.05
N THR A 183 -13.93 14.44 2.07
CA THR A 183 -14.71 13.56 2.93
C THR A 183 -14.65 12.16 2.35
N ILE A 184 -14.00 11.23 3.06
CA ILE A 184 -14.05 9.82 2.70
C ILE A 184 -15.44 9.31 3.03
N THR A 185 -16.11 8.72 2.05
CA THR A 185 -17.50 8.25 2.14
C THR A 185 -17.58 6.74 2.35
N CYS A 186 -16.57 6.00 1.89
CA CYS A 186 -16.52 4.54 2.02
C CYS A 186 -15.08 4.03 2.07
N LEU A 187 -14.85 3.00 2.90
CA LEU A 187 -13.65 2.18 2.91
C LEU A 187 -14.07 0.74 2.69
N ALA A 188 -13.38 0.02 1.80
CA ALA A 188 -13.70 -1.37 1.49
C ALA A 188 -12.43 -2.21 1.24
N PHE A 189 -12.33 -3.34 1.92
CA PHE A 189 -11.28 -4.32 1.67
C PHE A 189 -11.61 -5.19 0.45
N SER A 190 -10.57 -5.71 -0.21
CA SER A 190 -10.77 -6.80 -1.17
C SER A 190 -11.12 -8.11 -0.45
N PRO A 191 -11.91 -8.98 -1.09
CA PRO A 191 -12.13 -10.35 -0.59
C PRO A 191 -10.81 -11.12 -0.40
N PRO A 192 -10.78 -12.16 0.46
CA PRO A 192 -9.57 -12.95 0.74
C PRO A 192 -8.94 -13.61 -0.50
N GLY A 193 -9.75 -13.94 -1.52
CA GLY A 193 -9.31 -14.54 -2.78
C GLY A 193 -8.67 -13.58 -3.78
N VAL A 194 -8.63 -12.28 -3.49
CA VAL A 194 -8.02 -11.26 -4.35
C VAL A 194 -6.60 -10.97 -3.86
N ALA A 195 -5.64 -11.19 -4.77
CA ALA A 195 -4.23 -10.90 -4.53
C ALA A 195 -3.73 -9.86 -5.56
N PRO A 196 -3.00 -8.81 -5.13
CA PRO A 196 -2.67 -8.49 -3.74
C PRO A 196 -3.90 -8.00 -2.96
N ARG A 197 -3.89 -8.12 -1.63
CA ARG A 197 -4.97 -7.55 -0.79
C ARG A 197 -5.07 -6.04 -1.04
N LEU A 198 -6.29 -5.52 -1.20
CA LEU A 198 -6.54 -4.12 -1.51
C LEU A 198 -7.39 -3.43 -0.44
N LEU A 199 -7.18 -2.13 -0.28
CA LEU A 199 -8.09 -1.22 0.41
C LEU A 199 -8.55 -0.16 -0.59
N CYS A 200 -9.85 -0.01 -0.78
CA CYS A 200 -10.44 1.06 -1.57
C CYS A 200 -10.96 2.17 -0.65
N ALA A 201 -10.75 3.42 -1.04
CA ALA A 201 -11.29 4.60 -0.37
C ALA A 201 -12.02 5.50 -1.38
N ALA A 202 -13.34 5.58 -1.27
CA ALA A 202 -14.15 6.53 -2.02
C ALA A 202 -14.25 7.87 -1.28
N SER A 203 -14.28 8.96 -2.02
CA SER A 203 -14.40 10.31 -1.47
C SER A 203 -15.47 11.14 -2.17
N ASP A 204 -15.95 12.17 -1.50
CA ASP A 204 -16.86 13.19 -2.02
C ASP A 204 -16.30 14.00 -3.20
N HIS A 205 -15.01 13.87 -3.52
CA HIS A 205 -14.41 14.42 -4.73
C HIS A 205 -14.73 13.58 -5.99
N GLY A 206 -15.55 12.53 -5.89
CA GLY A 206 -15.83 11.62 -7.00
C GLY A 206 -14.60 10.83 -7.44
N THR A 207 -13.69 10.56 -6.51
CA THR A 207 -12.46 9.79 -6.76
C THR A 207 -12.37 8.62 -5.81
N ILE A 208 -12.06 7.44 -6.35
CA ILE A 208 -11.80 6.21 -5.62
C ILE A 208 -10.32 5.91 -5.70
N HIS A 209 -9.67 5.79 -4.55
CA HIS A 209 -8.28 5.40 -4.45
C HIS A 209 -8.18 3.93 -4.06
N VAL A 210 -7.39 3.16 -4.79
CA VAL A 210 -7.13 1.75 -4.53
C VAL A 210 -5.72 1.63 -3.99
N PHE A 211 -5.57 1.12 -2.77
CA PHE A 211 -4.30 0.92 -2.08
C PHE A 211 -3.98 -0.56 -1.99
N ARG A 212 -2.69 -0.90 -2.00
CA ARG A 212 -2.21 -2.26 -1.76
C ARG A 212 -1.95 -2.47 -0.27
N LEU A 213 -2.57 -3.46 0.35
CA LEU A 213 -2.27 -3.91 1.70
C LEU A 213 -1.09 -4.86 1.67
N GLN A 214 0.12 -4.32 1.65
CA GLN A 214 1.32 -5.10 1.98
C GLN A 214 1.64 -4.88 3.46
N PRO A 215 1.88 -5.95 4.26
CA PRO A 215 2.71 -5.77 5.45
C PRO A 215 4.05 -5.19 4.99
N PRO A 216 4.71 -4.32 5.78
CA PRO A 216 6.05 -3.85 5.42
C PRO A 216 6.90 -5.07 5.12
N GLY A 217 7.40 -5.17 3.88
CA GLY A 217 8.20 -6.31 3.46
C GLY A 217 9.35 -6.49 4.45
N ARG A 218 9.49 -7.71 4.98
CA ARG A 218 10.69 -8.15 5.71
C ARG A 218 11.85 -8.20 4.72
N HIS A 219 12.34 -7.04 4.27
CA HIS A 219 13.61 -6.93 3.59
C HIS A 219 14.65 -6.47 4.63
N PRO A 220 15.75 -7.20 4.85
CA PRO A 220 16.77 -6.84 5.85
C PRO A 220 17.29 -5.41 5.68
N ALA A 221 17.39 -4.93 4.44
CA ALA A 221 17.80 -3.56 4.10
C ALA A 221 16.81 -2.47 4.57
N ALA A 222 15.50 -2.77 4.66
CA ALA A 222 14.50 -1.81 5.13
C ALA A 222 14.64 -1.53 6.64
N ARG A 223 15.25 -2.45 7.41
CA ARG A 223 15.48 -2.28 8.85
C ARG A 223 16.59 -1.26 9.15
N ALA A 224 17.64 -1.23 8.33
CA ALA A 224 18.72 -0.26 8.46
C ALA A 224 18.27 1.16 8.06
N ALA A 225 17.51 1.28 6.96
CA ALA A 225 16.93 2.55 6.52
C ALA A 225 15.84 3.06 7.50
N GLN A 226 14.99 2.17 8.04
CA GLN A 226 14.00 2.55 9.06
C GLN A 226 14.64 2.92 10.40
N SER A 227 15.74 2.29 10.81
CA SER A 227 16.44 2.61 12.06
C SER A 227 17.01 4.04 12.03
N LEU A 228 17.63 4.44 10.91
CA LEU A 228 18.18 5.79 10.74
C LEU A 228 17.08 6.86 10.60
N LEU A 229 15.99 6.58 9.90
CA LEU A 229 14.85 7.52 9.78
C LEU A 229 14.04 7.66 11.07
N SER A 230 13.84 6.57 11.82
CA SER A 230 13.07 6.59 13.07
C SER A 230 13.76 7.39 14.20
N ALA A 231 15.07 7.58 14.11
CA ALA A 231 15.84 8.39 15.04
C ALA A 231 15.70 9.91 14.79
N VAL A 232 15.24 10.33 13.60
CA VAL A 232 15.17 11.74 13.20
C VAL A 232 13.74 12.23 12.95
N MET A 233 12.80 11.35 12.55
CA MET A 233 11.39 11.70 12.32
C MET A 233 10.46 10.51 12.69
N PRO A 234 9.62 10.61 13.74
CA PRO A 234 8.63 9.58 14.03
C PRO A 234 7.42 9.68 13.08
N GLY A 235 7.40 8.84 12.04
CA GLY A 235 6.24 8.64 11.16
C GLY A 235 6.64 7.95 9.87
N LEU A 236 6.09 6.76 9.60
CA LEU A 236 6.26 6.09 8.31
C LEU A 236 5.62 6.97 7.23
N GLU A 237 6.30 7.26 6.11
CA GLU A 237 5.65 7.97 5.02
C GLU A 237 4.44 7.15 4.51
N PRO A 238 3.24 7.75 4.44
CA PRO A 238 2.03 7.02 4.10
C PRO A 238 2.05 6.55 2.63
N GLN A 239 1.69 5.29 2.42
CA GLN A 239 1.71 4.62 1.11
C GLN A 239 0.76 5.30 0.11
N ARG A 240 1.20 5.43 -1.14
CA ARG A 240 0.40 6.03 -2.23
C ARG A 240 -0.56 5.00 -2.85
N PRO A 241 -1.66 5.45 -3.48
CA PRO A 241 -2.59 4.54 -4.14
C PRO A 241 -1.92 3.83 -5.32
N LEU A 242 -2.24 2.55 -5.49
CA LEU A 242 -1.93 1.73 -6.67
C LEU A 242 -2.62 2.29 -7.91
N ALA A 243 -3.89 2.69 -7.76
CA ALA A 243 -4.70 3.26 -8.81
C ALA A 243 -5.67 4.31 -8.24
N SER A 244 -6.06 5.28 -9.06
CA SER A 244 -7.10 6.24 -8.73
C SER A 244 -8.11 6.31 -9.88
N VAL A 245 -9.37 6.09 -9.56
CA VAL A 245 -10.48 6.11 -10.53
C VAL A 245 -11.30 7.37 -10.28
N LYS A 246 -11.41 8.22 -11.30
CA LYS A 246 -12.29 9.39 -11.27
C LYS A 246 -13.64 9.01 -11.88
N LEU A 247 -14.71 9.23 -11.13
CA LEU A 247 -16.07 8.93 -11.58
C LEU A 247 -16.51 9.90 -12.69
N PRO A 248 -17.24 9.41 -13.70
CA PRO A 248 -17.80 10.26 -14.73
C PRO A 248 -18.94 11.12 -14.15
N GLY A 249 -18.83 12.45 -14.24
CA GLY A 249 -19.82 13.38 -13.70
C GLY A 249 -19.28 14.80 -13.51
N ARG A 250 -20.17 15.79 -13.36
CA ARG A 250 -19.81 17.20 -13.10
C ARG A 250 -19.55 17.42 -11.60
N GLY A 251 -18.30 17.29 -11.17
CA GLY A 251 -17.86 17.72 -9.83
C GLY A 251 -18.26 16.77 -8.70
N GLY A 252 -17.66 16.98 -7.53
CA GLY A 252 -17.63 16.05 -6.40
C GLY A 252 -18.96 15.37 -6.06
N GLN A 253 -18.97 14.05 -6.12
CA GLN A 253 -20.12 13.21 -5.82
C GLN A 253 -19.73 12.16 -4.80
N ALA A 254 -20.57 11.99 -3.77
CA ALA A 254 -20.41 10.92 -2.80
C ALA A 254 -20.68 9.55 -3.46
N ALA A 255 -19.82 8.58 -3.15
CA ALA A 255 -19.93 7.23 -3.67
C ALA A 255 -19.56 6.19 -2.61
N ILE A 256 -20.09 4.99 -2.77
CA ILE A 256 -19.65 3.81 -2.03
C ILE A 256 -18.98 2.85 -3.01
N CYS A 257 -17.96 2.14 -2.55
CA CYS A 257 -17.20 1.22 -3.38
C CYS A 257 -17.09 -0.15 -2.71
N ALA A 258 -16.97 -1.19 -3.53
CA ALA A 258 -16.65 -2.54 -3.09
C ALA A 258 -15.76 -3.22 -4.14
N VAL A 259 -14.91 -4.13 -3.71
CA VAL A 259 -14.17 -5.01 -4.61
C VAL A 259 -14.87 -6.36 -4.62
N ARG A 260 -15.11 -6.90 -5.80
CA ARG A 260 -15.66 -8.25 -5.99
C ARG A 260 -14.75 -9.08 -6.88
N GLN A 261 -14.77 -10.39 -6.67
CA GLN A 261 -14.16 -11.37 -7.56
C GLN A 261 -15.30 -12.17 -8.17
N GLU A 262 -15.43 -12.10 -9.48
CA GLU A 262 -16.45 -12.78 -10.28
C GLU A 262 -15.82 -14.02 -10.92
N VAL A 263 -16.51 -15.16 -10.83
CA VAL A 263 -16.11 -16.40 -11.52
C VAL A 263 -16.89 -16.45 -12.82
N LEU A 264 -16.19 -16.36 -13.94
CA LEU A 264 -16.76 -16.43 -15.28
C LEU A 264 -16.46 -17.81 -15.88
N GLU A 265 -17.42 -18.36 -16.62
CA GLU A 265 -17.18 -19.55 -17.44
C GLU A 265 -16.45 -19.12 -18.72
N GLY A 266 -15.20 -19.57 -18.87
CA GLY A 266 -14.41 -19.29 -20.06
C GLY A 266 -14.91 -20.09 -21.28
N PRO A 267 -14.59 -19.64 -22.51
CA PRO A 267 -15.03 -20.26 -23.77
C PRO A 267 -14.56 -21.72 -23.99
N GLY A 268 -13.83 -22.32 -23.05
CA GLY A 268 -13.40 -23.72 -23.04
C GLY A 268 -13.78 -24.49 -21.77
N GLY A 269 -14.72 -24.00 -20.95
CA GLY A 269 -15.18 -24.69 -19.73
C GLY A 269 -14.25 -24.54 -18.51
N GLY A 270 -13.24 -23.66 -18.57
CA GLY A 270 -12.40 -23.31 -17.43
C GLY A 270 -12.95 -22.12 -16.64
N GLU A 271 -12.81 -22.13 -15.31
CA GLU A 271 -13.17 -21.00 -14.46
C GLU A 271 -12.15 -19.86 -14.60
N GLU A 272 -12.58 -18.69 -15.07
CA GLU A 272 -11.79 -17.47 -15.10
C GLU A 272 -12.24 -16.54 -13.96
N ARG A 273 -11.29 -16.03 -13.16
CA ARG A 273 -11.61 -15.15 -12.02
C ARG A 273 -11.29 -13.71 -12.35
N GLU A 274 -12.31 -12.90 -12.56
CA GLU A 274 -12.17 -11.46 -12.82
C GLU A 274 -12.32 -10.67 -11.52
N THR A 275 -11.39 -9.75 -11.24
CA THR A 275 -11.52 -8.83 -10.10
C THR A 275 -12.06 -7.48 -10.59
N GLN A 276 -13.11 -7.00 -9.94
CA GLN A 276 -13.79 -5.76 -10.30
C GLN A 276 -13.96 -4.83 -9.10
N LEU A 277 -13.73 -3.55 -9.34
CA LEU A 277 -14.16 -2.45 -8.47
C LEU A 277 -15.56 -2.03 -8.89
N VAL A 278 -16.52 -2.18 -7.99
CA VAL A 278 -17.89 -1.73 -8.18
C VAL A 278 -18.11 -0.46 -7.37
N VAL A 279 -18.69 0.55 -7.99
CA VAL A 279 -18.95 1.86 -7.35
C VAL A 279 -20.39 2.25 -7.57
N ALA A 280 -21.12 2.51 -6.48
CA ALA A 280 -22.45 3.08 -6.52
C ALA A 280 -22.39 4.54 -6.07
N THR A 281 -23.05 5.40 -6.83
CA THR A 281 -23.04 6.86 -6.64
C THR A 281 -24.36 7.34 -6.06
N ALA A 282 -24.34 8.51 -5.41
CA ALA A 282 -25.51 9.06 -4.74
C ALA A 282 -26.69 9.39 -5.66
N ASP A 283 -26.48 9.54 -6.97
CA ASP A 283 -27.54 9.74 -7.98
C ASP A 283 -28.11 8.43 -8.54
N GLY A 284 -27.65 7.27 -8.02
CA GLY A 284 -28.16 5.96 -8.39
C GLY A 284 -27.42 5.29 -9.55
N LEU A 285 -26.30 5.83 -10.04
CA LEU A 285 -25.50 5.15 -11.06
C LEU A 285 -24.59 4.09 -10.43
N LEU A 286 -24.48 2.95 -11.12
CA LEU A 286 -23.59 1.84 -10.78
C LEU A 286 -22.50 1.70 -11.85
N PHE A 287 -21.25 1.83 -11.44
CA PHE A 287 -20.07 1.63 -12.29
C PHE A 287 -19.37 0.33 -11.91
N SER A 288 -18.91 -0.41 -12.91
CA SER A 288 -18.02 -1.56 -12.73
C SER A 288 -16.73 -1.32 -13.50
N TYR A 289 -15.60 -1.45 -12.82
CA TYR A 289 -14.27 -1.28 -13.38
C TYR A 289 -13.50 -2.59 -13.19
N ARG A 290 -12.98 -3.13 -14.29
CA ARG A 290 -12.02 -4.24 -14.22
C ARG A 290 -10.72 -3.76 -13.57
N LEU A 291 -10.22 -4.53 -12.62
CA LEU A 291 -8.92 -4.29 -11.99
C LEU A 291 -7.90 -5.26 -12.57
N ASP A 292 -7.04 -4.78 -13.45
CA ASP A 292 -5.91 -5.54 -13.99
C ASP A 292 -4.79 -5.60 -12.95
N LEU A 293 -4.93 -6.53 -12.00
CA LEU A 293 -3.95 -6.73 -10.95
C LEU A 293 -2.78 -7.58 -11.49
N PRO A 294 -1.52 -7.22 -11.18
CA PRO A 294 -0.40 -8.06 -11.52
C PRO A 294 -0.56 -9.41 -10.84
N ALA A 295 -0.53 -10.51 -11.61
CA ALA A 295 -0.68 -11.87 -11.10
C ALA A 295 0.30 -12.08 -9.94
N VAL A 296 -0.24 -12.24 -8.73
CA VAL A 296 0.56 -12.59 -7.57
C VAL A 296 0.92 -14.05 -7.74
N ALA A 297 2.20 -14.36 -7.91
CA ALA A 297 2.70 -15.72 -7.77
C ALA A 297 2.22 -16.23 -6.41
N ALA A 298 1.26 -17.16 -6.41
CA ALA A 298 0.60 -17.63 -5.21
C ALA A 298 1.66 -18.22 -4.28
N ALA A 299 1.94 -17.53 -3.18
CA ALA A 299 2.68 -18.08 -2.08
C ALA A 299 1.77 -19.09 -1.37
N GLY A 300 2.05 -20.37 -1.56
CA GLY A 300 1.64 -21.46 -0.68
C GLY A 300 0.14 -21.72 -0.57
N ALA A 301 -0.39 -22.55 -1.45
CA ALA A 301 -1.46 -23.48 -1.10
C ALA A 301 -1.16 -24.81 -1.77
N ASP A 302 -0.73 -25.78 -0.98
CA ASP A 302 -0.70 -27.18 -1.37
C ASP A 302 -2.10 -27.62 -1.82
N GLY A 303 -2.15 -28.24 -2.99
CA GLY A 303 -3.37 -28.77 -3.59
C GLY A 303 -3.10 -29.13 -5.04
N GLY A 304 -2.65 -30.37 -5.25
CA GLY A 304 -2.24 -30.90 -6.55
C GLY A 304 -3.27 -30.64 -7.66
N GLY A 305 -2.83 -29.88 -8.66
CA GLY A 305 -3.52 -29.68 -9.93
C GLY A 305 -2.53 -29.06 -10.91
N GLY A 306 -2.02 -29.87 -11.83
CA GLY A 306 -0.98 -29.48 -12.78
C GLY A 306 -1.43 -28.37 -13.73
N GLY A 307 -1.20 -27.11 -13.36
CA GLY A 307 -1.15 -25.97 -14.26
C GLY A 307 0.30 -25.57 -14.45
N SER A 308 0.80 -25.58 -15.70
CA SER A 308 2.20 -25.31 -16.03
C SER A 308 2.70 -23.99 -15.40
N GLY A 309 3.54 -24.09 -14.37
CA GLY A 309 4.16 -22.95 -13.69
C GLY A 309 4.93 -22.08 -14.70
N GLY A 310 4.39 -20.91 -15.01
CA GLY A 310 5.05 -19.95 -15.88
C GLY A 310 6.35 -19.47 -15.23
N VAL A 311 7.48 -19.79 -15.86
CA VAL A 311 8.82 -19.33 -15.43
C VAL A 311 8.84 -17.80 -15.40
N ASN A 312 9.50 -17.22 -14.39
CA ASN A 312 9.68 -15.78 -14.27
C ASN A 312 10.24 -15.20 -15.59
N ARG A 313 9.52 -14.24 -16.20
CA ARG A 313 9.91 -13.60 -17.46
C ARG A 313 10.82 -12.37 -17.26
N HIS A 314 11.01 -11.93 -16.01
CA HIS A 314 11.99 -10.91 -15.69
C HIS A 314 13.39 -11.41 -16.04
N ARG A 315 14.18 -10.55 -16.68
CA ARG A 315 15.58 -10.81 -16.99
C ARG A 315 16.41 -9.70 -16.37
N SER A 316 17.35 -10.09 -15.50
CA SER A 316 18.20 -9.11 -14.83
C SER A 316 19.18 -8.44 -15.78
N LEU A 317 19.61 -9.18 -16.82
CA LEU A 317 20.38 -8.69 -17.95
C LEU A 317 19.57 -8.97 -19.23
N ALA A 318 19.26 -7.94 -20.00
CA ALA A 318 18.47 -8.09 -21.22
C ALA A 318 19.11 -7.35 -22.41
N PRO A 319 19.37 -8.02 -23.54
CA PRO A 319 19.78 -7.34 -24.75
C PRO A 319 18.61 -6.56 -25.36
N LEU A 320 18.91 -5.44 -26.01
CA LEU A 320 17.96 -4.63 -26.77
C LEU A 320 18.62 -4.15 -28.06
N ALA A 321 17.90 -4.26 -29.19
CA ALA A 321 18.35 -3.80 -30.51
C ALA A 321 19.76 -4.32 -30.91
N GLY A 322 20.10 -5.56 -30.55
CA GLY A 322 21.39 -6.19 -30.86
C GLY A 322 22.54 -5.83 -29.91
N LYS A 323 22.30 -5.00 -28.90
CA LYS A 323 23.29 -4.63 -27.88
C LYS A 323 22.95 -5.26 -26.53
N ALA A 324 23.93 -5.86 -25.88
CA ALA A 324 23.79 -6.56 -24.60
C ALA A 324 24.63 -5.86 -23.51
N PRO A 325 24.19 -5.91 -22.24
CA PRO A 325 25.00 -5.39 -21.14
C PRO A 325 26.36 -6.10 -21.05
N ALA A 326 27.44 -5.32 -20.99
CA ALA A 326 28.79 -5.79 -20.77
C ALA A 326 29.17 -5.62 -19.29
N LEU A 327 29.63 -6.70 -18.65
CA LEU A 327 30.01 -6.72 -17.23
C LEU A 327 31.51 -6.89 -17.07
N GLY A 328 32.11 -6.08 -16.20
CA GLY A 328 33.48 -6.26 -15.71
C GLY A 328 33.59 -7.42 -14.71
N ASN A 329 34.75 -7.52 -14.06
CA ASN A 329 35.00 -8.56 -13.07
C ASN A 329 34.28 -8.26 -11.75
N ASP A 330 33.79 -9.29 -11.07
CA ASP A 330 33.17 -9.20 -9.74
C ASP A 330 31.99 -8.20 -9.66
N VAL A 331 31.20 -8.08 -10.74
CA VAL A 331 30.01 -7.22 -10.76
C VAL A 331 28.83 -7.94 -10.14
N PHE A 332 28.16 -7.28 -9.20
CA PHE A 332 26.90 -7.77 -8.63
C PHE A 332 25.71 -7.11 -9.32
N VAL A 333 24.82 -7.90 -9.91
CA VAL A 333 23.51 -7.45 -10.37
C VAL A 333 22.45 -8.22 -9.61
N ALA A 334 21.65 -7.51 -8.82
CA ALA A 334 20.61 -8.13 -8.02
C ALA A 334 19.56 -8.82 -8.92
N PRO A 335 19.01 -9.98 -8.52
CA PRO A 335 18.05 -10.72 -9.35
C PRO A 335 16.77 -9.96 -9.74
N SER A 336 16.43 -8.90 -9.00
CA SER A 336 15.27 -8.03 -9.28
C SER A 336 15.62 -6.74 -10.02
N ALA A 337 16.91 -6.45 -10.23
CA ALA A 337 17.34 -5.31 -11.03
C ALA A 337 17.24 -5.63 -12.51
N ALA A 338 16.95 -4.64 -13.35
CA ALA A 338 16.92 -4.80 -14.80
C ALA A 338 17.97 -3.91 -15.46
N VAL A 339 18.95 -4.53 -16.13
CA VAL A 339 19.98 -3.86 -16.94
C VAL A 339 19.73 -4.20 -18.40
N ILE A 340 19.39 -3.19 -19.20
CA ILE A 340 18.79 -3.37 -20.53
C ILE A 340 19.53 -2.53 -21.57
N GLY A 341 19.92 -3.17 -22.67
CA GLY A 341 20.51 -2.51 -23.85
C GLY A 341 22.01 -2.28 -23.75
N ASP A 342 22.48 -1.16 -24.29
CA ASP A 342 23.89 -0.77 -24.37
C ASP A 342 24.41 -0.24 -23.02
N VAL A 343 24.65 -1.15 -22.08
CA VAL A 343 25.13 -0.82 -20.74
C VAL A 343 26.49 -1.46 -20.50
N THR A 344 27.47 -0.69 -20.04
CA THR A 344 28.76 -1.20 -19.58
C THR A 344 28.89 -0.98 -18.07
N LEU A 345 29.09 -2.06 -17.32
CA LEU A 345 29.34 -2.03 -15.88
C LEU A 345 30.82 -2.35 -15.60
N GLY A 346 31.54 -1.43 -14.95
CA GLY A 346 32.94 -1.59 -14.55
C GLY A 346 33.14 -2.64 -13.46
N SER A 347 34.39 -3.03 -13.21
CA SER A 347 34.71 -4.09 -12.25
C SER A 347 34.35 -3.69 -10.81
N GLN A 348 33.87 -4.65 -10.01
CA GLN A 348 33.40 -4.45 -8.63
C GLN A 348 32.26 -3.42 -8.50
N SER A 349 31.61 -3.07 -9.61
CA SER A 349 30.39 -2.27 -9.56
C SER A 349 29.21 -3.13 -9.10
N SER A 350 28.16 -2.48 -8.61
CA SER A 350 26.99 -3.17 -8.09
C SER A 350 25.69 -2.47 -8.47
N VAL A 351 24.68 -3.26 -8.81
CA VAL A 351 23.32 -2.82 -9.09
C VAL A 351 22.38 -3.55 -8.13
N PHE A 352 21.89 -2.82 -7.13
CA PHE A 352 21.07 -3.34 -6.05
C PHE A 352 19.58 -3.46 -6.44
N TYR A 353 18.77 -3.97 -5.52
CA TYR A 353 17.46 -4.54 -5.79
C TYR A 353 16.46 -3.52 -6.37
N GLY A 354 15.70 -3.96 -7.37
CA GLY A 354 14.65 -3.16 -8.00
C GLY A 354 15.12 -1.98 -8.85
N SER A 355 16.43 -1.82 -9.04
CA SER A 355 16.98 -0.77 -9.90
C SER A 355 16.79 -1.09 -11.38
N VAL A 356 16.54 -0.06 -12.18
CA VAL A 356 16.32 -0.16 -13.62
C VAL A 356 17.33 0.72 -14.35
N ILE A 357 18.23 0.09 -15.11
CA ILE A 357 19.22 0.73 -15.96
C ILE A 357 18.83 0.42 -17.40
N ARG A 358 18.36 1.43 -18.14
CA ARG A 358 17.79 1.24 -19.48
C ARG A 358 18.44 2.17 -20.49
N ALA A 359 19.26 1.57 -21.35
CA ALA A 359 19.93 2.21 -22.47
C ALA A 359 19.12 1.93 -23.77
N ASP A 360 18.04 2.68 -23.95
CA ASP A 360 17.13 2.54 -25.11
C ASP A 360 17.49 3.49 -26.27
N ALA A 361 17.94 4.71 -25.96
CA ALA A 361 18.22 5.77 -26.94
C ALA A 361 19.71 6.11 -27.09
N GLY A 362 20.56 5.67 -26.16
CA GLY A 362 22.00 5.91 -26.14
C GLY A 362 22.73 4.78 -25.40
N SER A 363 23.95 5.06 -24.96
CA SER A 363 24.75 4.17 -24.14
C SER A 363 24.77 4.61 -22.66
N ILE A 364 24.92 3.64 -21.76
CA ILE A 364 25.14 3.90 -20.33
C ILE A 364 26.45 3.25 -19.91
N SER A 365 27.39 4.02 -19.41
CA SER A 365 28.65 3.49 -18.86
C SER A 365 28.75 3.78 -17.37
N ILE A 366 28.98 2.76 -16.56
CA ILE A 366 29.16 2.85 -15.11
C ILE A 366 30.57 2.36 -14.79
N GLY A 367 31.38 3.21 -14.14
CA GLY A 367 32.76 2.91 -13.80
C GLY A 367 32.94 1.88 -12.68
N ASP A 368 34.20 1.50 -12.46
CA ASP A 368 34.58 0.51 -11.45
C ASP A 368 34.20 0.94 -10.02
N LYS A 369 33.86 -0.03 -9.17
CA LYS A 369 33.50 0.18 -7.75
C LYS A 369 32.31 1.14 -7.53
N THR A 370 31.56 1.45 -8.56
CA THR A 370 30.36 2.28 -8.45
C THR A 370 29.18 1.43 -7.97
N ASN A 371 28.40 1.96 -7.04
CA ASN A 371 27.22 1.30 -6.50
C ASN A 371 25.95 2.07 -6.89
N VAL A 372 25.00 1.34 -7.49
CA VAL A 372 23.64 1.78 -7.80
C VAL A 372 22.71 1.14 -6.77
N GLN A 373 22.34 1.88 -5.74
CA GLN A 373 21.53 1.38 -4.63
C GLN A 373 20.07 1.10 -5.06
N ASP A 374 19.25 0.61 -4.14
CA ASP A 374 17.93 0.06 -4.44
C ASP A 374 16.96 1.06 -5.12
N GLY A 375 16.20 0.55 -6.08
CA GLY A 375 15.12 1.28 -6.76
C GLY A 375 15.57 2.48 -7.60
N CYS A 376 16.84 2.60 -7.95
CA CYS A 376 17.33 3.67 -8.81
C CYS A 376 16.85 3.48 -10.25
N VAL A 377 16.65 4.59 -10.97
CA VAL A 377 16.27 4.56 -12.39
C VAL A 377 17.27 5.37 -13.20
N ILE A 378 18.05 4.69 -14.04
CA ILE A 378 19.08 5.29 -14.91
C ILE A 378 18.65 5.11 -16.35
N ARG A 379 18.49 6.22 -17.09
CA ARG A 379 18.03 6.22 -18.48
C ARG A 379 18.89 7.14 -19.34
N THR A 380 18.98 6.82 -20.61
CA THR A 380 19.50 7.71 -21.65
C THR A 380 18.47 8.78 -22.02
N ALA A 381 18.93 9.94 -22.49
CA ALA A 381 18.06 10.96 -23.06
C ALA A 381 17.96 10.79 -24.59
N PRO A 382 16.81 11.10 -25.22
CA PRO A 382 16.71 11.09 -26.67
C PRO A 382 17.48 12.29 -27.26
N GLY A 383 18.74 12.09 -27.63
CA GLY A 383 19.65 13.17 -28.07
C GLY A 383 19.17 14.03 -29.25
N SER A 384 18.21 13.54 -30.06
CA SER A 384 17.61 14.30 -31.16
C SER A 384 16.61 15.38 -30.69
N LEU A 385 16.15 15.36 -29.43
CA LEU A 385 15.07 16.22 -28.94
C LEU A 385 15.53 17.26 -27.92
N SER A 386 16.64 17.03 -27.22
CA SER A 386 17.04 17.84 -26.06
C SER A 386 18.26 18.73 -26.25
N GLY A 387 18.97 18.61 -27.37
CA GLY A 387 20.18 19.40 -27.64
C GLY A 387 21.39 19.04 -26.76
N HIS A 388 21.29 17.99 -25.94
CA HIS A 388 22.35 17.50 -25.06
C HIS A 388 22.74 16.06 -25.44
N ALA A 389 23.89 15.59 -24.96
CA ALA A 389 24.34 14.22 -25.20
C ALA A 389 23.29 13.20 -24.72
N ALA A 390 23.05 12.17 -25.53
CA ALA A 390 22.07 11.12 -25.25
C ALA A 390 22.52 10.17 -24.12
N ASP A 391 23.84 10.06 -23.94
CA ASP A 391 24.47 9.06 -23.10
C ASP A 391 24.46 9.44 -21.61
N THR A 392 24.44 8.43 -20.74
CA THR A 392 24.63 8.62 -19.30
C THR A 392 25.96 7.99 -18.89
N THR A 393 26.89 8.83 -18.46
CA THR A 393 28.25 8.41 -18.07
C THR A 393 28.41 8.58 -16.57
N ILE A 394 28.71 7.49 -15.87
CA ILE A 394 28.96 7.49 -14.43
C ILE A 394 30.38 6.97 -14.20
N GLY A 395 31.17 7.77 -13.49
CA GLY A 395 32.57 7.50 -13.20
C GLY A 395 32.78 6.34 -12.22
N ARG A 396 34.00 6.28 -11.68
CA ARG A 396 34.49 5.24 -10.77
C ARG A 396 34.20 5.63 -9.31
N ALA A 397 33.96 4.62 -8.48
CA ALA A 397 33.71 4.78 -7.04
C ALA A 397 32.60 5.80 -6.72
N VAL A 398 31.56 5.85 -7.58
CA VAL A 398 30.39 6.70 -7.36
C VAL A 398 29.39 5.97 -6.48
N THR A 399 28.78 6.68 -5.55
CA THR A 399 27.68 6.18 -4.73
C THR A 399 26.36 6.81 -5.19
N ILE A 400 25.50 6.02 -5.82
CA ILE A 400 24.17 6.45 -6.25
C ILE A 400 23.15 5.97 -5.21
N GLY A 401 22.64 6.92 -4.43
CA GLY A 401 21.72 6.69 -3.32
C GLY A 401 20.36 6.14 -3.75
N HIS A 402 19.70 5.40 -2.87
CA HIS A 402 18.40 4.76 -3.12
C HIS A 402 17.39 5.67 -3.83
N GLN A 403 16.68 5.11 -4.81
CA GLN A 403 15.63 5.79 -5.57
C GLN A 403 16.09 7.06 -6.32
N ALA A 404 17.40 7.25 -6.53
CA ALA A 404 17.87 8.32 -7.40
C ALA A 404 17.43 8.06 -8.86
N SER A 405 17.11 9.14 -9.57
CA SER A 405 16.78 9.09 -10.99
C SER A 405 17.79 9.88 -11.80
N LEU A 406 18.50 9.19 -12.70
CA LEU A 406 19.52 9.77 -13.58
C LEU A 406 19.02 9.70 -15.02
N HIS A 407 19.04 10.84 -15.71
CA HIS A 407 18.56 10.93 -17.09
C HIS A 407 19.54 11.75 -17.95
N GLY A 408 20.26 11.07 -18.85
CA GLY A 408 21.18 11.70 -19.81
C GLY A 408 22.21 12.63 -19.16
N CYS A 409 22.90 12.17 -18.12
CA CYS A 409 23.79 13.00 -17.29
C CYS A 409 25.22 12.44 -17.23
N THR A 410 26.18 13.31 -16.87
CA THR A 410 27.56 12.91 -16.60
C THR A 410 27.86 13.03 -15.11
N VAL A 411 28.34 11.96 -14.48
CA VAL A 411 28.75 11.93 -13.07
C VAL A 411 30.22 11.52 -13.02
N GLY A 412 31.06 12.37 -12.46
CA GLY A 412 32.50 12.16 -12.32
C GLY A 412 32.85 11.19 -11.18
N ASP A 413 34.12 10.85 -11.10
CA ASP A 413 34.64 9.89 -10.14
C ASP A 413 34.40 10.34 -8.69
N ARG A 414 34.20 9.36 -7.79
CA ARG A 414 34.03 9.59 -6.34
C ARG A 414 32.91 10.58 -5.99
N ALA A 415 31.92 10.77 -6.86
CA ALA A 415 30.76 11.58 -6.56
C ALA A 415 29.73 10.81 -5.71
N LEU A 416 28.89 11.54 -4.98
CA LEU A 416 27.76 10.95 -4.25
C LEU A 416 26.46 11.62 -4.68
N ILE A 417 25.54 10.80 -5.19
CA ILE A 417 24.19 11.21 -5.54
C ILE A 417 23.28 10.81 -4.39
N GLY A 418 22.68 11.80 -3.74
CA GLY A 418 21.81 11.59 -2.59
C GLY A 418 20.57 10.76 -2.92
N MET A 419 20.00 10.15 -1.88
CA MET A 419 18.77 9.35 -2.01
C MET A 419 17.64 10.20 -2.59
N SER A 420 16.87 9.62 -3.51
CA SER A 420 15.77 10.30 -4.22
C SER A 420 16.18 11.57 -4.97
N ALA A 421 17.47 11.81 -5.22
CA ALA A 421 17.91 12.92 -6.05
C ALA A 421 17.60 12.63 -7.53
N THR A 422 17.33 13.69 -8.29
CA THR A 422 17.04 13.62 -9.73
C THR A 422 18.07 14.43 -10.50
N LEU A 423 18.78 13.79 -11.42
CA LEU A 423 19.70 14.44 -12.36
C LEU A 423 19.05 14.46 -13.74
N LEU A 424 18.88 15.68 -14.27
CA LEU A 424 18.26 15.90 -15.58
C LEU A 424 19.32 16.01 -16.69
N GLU A 425 18.81 16.08 -17.91
CA GLU A 425 19.55 15.96 -19.16
C GLU A 425 20.68 16.99 -19.27
N GLY A 426 21.86 16.54 -19.67
CA GLY A 426 23.05 17.38 -19.79
C GLY A 426 23.64 17.87 -18.47
N SER A 427 23.06 17.52 -17.32
CA SER A 427 23.68 17.86 -16.02
C SER A 427 25.01 17.14 -15.85
N THR A 428 25.97 17.84 -15.26
CA THR A 428 27.31 17.33 -14.95
C THR A 428 27.57 17.45 -13.46
N VAL A 429 27.86 16.33 -12.82
CA VAL A 429 28.37 16.29 -11.44
C VAL A 429 29.84 15.99 -11.51
N GLU A 430 30.70 16.96 -11.18
CA GLU A 430 32.15 16.80 -11.28
C GLU A 430 32.70 15.83 -10.22
N GLU A 431 33.98 15.48 -10.37
CA GLU A 431 34.69 14.56 -9.47
C GLU A 431 34.64 15.02 -8.01
N GLY A 432 34.29 14.11 -7.10
CA GLY A 432 34.21 14.39 -5.68
C GLY A 432 33.13 15.40 -5.28
N ALA A 433 32.13 15.64 -6.13
CA ALA A 433 30.99 16.48 -5.80
C ALA A 433 29.86 15.67 -5.14
N MET A 434 28.97 16.35 -4.42
CA MET A 434 27.85 15.73 -3.72
C MET A 434 26.52 16.41 -4.06
N VAL A 435 25.52 15.60 -4.40
CA VAL A 435 24.12 16.03 -4.55
C VAL A 435 23.35 15.56 -3.32
N ALA A 436 22.70 16.48 -2.61
CA ALA A 436 21.94 16.17 -1.41
C ALA A 436 20.69 15.33 -1.72
N ALA A 437 20.16 14.65 -0.71
CA ALA A 437 18.95 13.84 -0.85
C ALA A 437 17.75 14.70 -1.32
N GLY A 438 16.95 14.13 -2.23
CA GLY A 438 15.77 14.79 -2.81
C GLY A 438 16.05 15.99 -3.72
N ALA A 439 17.32 16.30 -4.00
CA ALA A 439 17.67 17.44 -4.83
C ALA A 439 17.38 17.17 -6.32
N VAL A 440 17.01 18.22 -7.06
CA VAL A 440 16.73 18.15 -8.50
C VAL A 440 17.73 19.01 -9.26
N VAL A 441 18.72 18.37 -9.88
CA VAL A 441 19.73 19.05 -10.71
C VAL A 441 19.11 19.34 -12.07
N ALA A 442 18.94 20.63 -12.38
CA ALA A 442 18.29 21.08 -13.60
C ALA A 442 19.13 20.74 -14.86
N PRO A 443 18.51 20.73 -16.07
CA PRO A 443 19.24 20.41 -17.29
C PRO A 443 20.45 21.33 -17.51
N GLY A 444 21.56 20.77 -17.99
CA GLY A 444 22.81 21.51 -18.25
C GLY A 444 23.52 22.07 -17.00
N THR A 445 23.02 21.82 -15.79
CA THR A 445 23.62 22.35 -14.55
C THR A 445 24.94 21.61 -14.25
N VAL A 446 25.97 22.37 -13.87
CA VAL A 446 27.26 21.82 -13.45
C VAL A 446 27.42 21.96 -11.94
N VAL A 447 27.43 20.82 -11.25
CA VAL A 447 27.76 20.70 -9.83
C VAL A 447 29.27 20.54 -9.72
N LYS A 448 29.96 21.55 -9.17
CA LYS A 448 31.42 21.59 -9.20
C LYS A 448 32.08 20.66 -8.18
N SER A 449 33.33 20.29 -8.46
CA SER A 449 34.15 19.42 -7.61
C SER A 449 34.26 19.95 -6.18
N GLY A 450 34.07 19.05 -5.20
CA GLY A 450 34.18 19.40 -3.79
C GLY A 450 33.04 20.30 -3.26
N GLU A 451 31.95 20.48 -4.02
CA GLU A 451 30.76 21.21 -3.59
C GLU A 451 29.61 20.26 -3.22
N ILE A 452 28.75 20.71 -2.31
CA ILE A 452 27.46 20.07 -2.04
C ILE A 452 26.33 20.96 -2.51
N TRP A 453 25.45 20.39 -3.34
CA TRP A 453 24.29 21.05 -3.92
C TRP A 453 23.00 20.39 -3.45
N GLY A 454 21.94 21.18 -3.23
CA GLY A 454 20.66 20.66 -2.75
C GLY A 454 19.46 21.56 -3.07
N GLY A 455 18.25 21.00 -2.96
CA GLY A 455 17.00 21.69 -3.25
C GLY A 455 16.38 21.33 -4.61
N ASN A 456 15.23 21.93 -4.91
CA ASN A 456 14.53 21.80 -6.18
C ASN A 456 14.07 23.19 -6.66
N PRO A 457 14.80 23.85 -7.58
CA PRO A 457 16.02 23.35 -8.25
C PRO A 457 17.22 23.29 -7.30
N ALA A 458 18.18 22.40 -7.61
CA ALA A 458 19.40 22.25 -6.82
C ALA A 458 20.27 23.51 -6.93
N VAL A 459 20.71 24.02 -5.78
CA VAL A 459 21.60 25.17 -5.68
C VAL A 459 22.81 24.81 -4.82
N PHE A 460 23.90 25.51 -5.03
CA PHE A 460 25.09 25.42 -4.18
C PHE A 460 24.71 25.71 -2.72
N LEU A 461 25.04 24.80 -1.82
CA LEU A 461 24.84 24.99 -0.38
C LEU A 461 26.13 25.43 0.29
N ARG A 462 27.20 24.64 0.11
CA ARG A 462 28.52 24.87 0.70
C ARG A 462 29.56 23.96 0.05
N LYS A 463 30.83 24.13 0.44
CA LYS A 463 31.88 23.16 0.13
C LYS A 463 31.80 21.93 1.04
N LEU A 464 32.27 20.80 0.53
CA LEU A 464 32.41 19.54 1.27
C LEU A 464 33.47 19.70 2.37
N LYS A 465 33.17 19.12 3.54
CA LYS A 465 34.14 19.00 4.62
C LYS A 465 35.14 17.89 4.29
N LEU A 466 36.33 17.95 4.89
CA LEU A 466 37.38 16.94 4.67
C LEU A 466 36.88 15.50 4.99
N GLU A 467 36.13 15.35 6.07
CA GLU A 467 35.56 14.05 6.47
C GLU A 467 34.48 13.56 5.50
N GLU A 468 33.67 14.46 4.94
CA GLU A 468 32.66 14.12 3.93
C GLU A 468 33.33 13.69 2.62
N ALA A 469 34.44 14.32 2.23
CA ALA A 469 35.22 13.94 1.06
C ALA A 469 35.90 12.56 1.22
N LYS A 470 36.40 12.23 2.42
CA LYS A 470 36.92 10.88 2.73
C LYS A 470 35.83 9.82 2.66
N PHE A 471 34.64 10.13 3.20
CA PHE A 471 33.49 9.23 3.21
C PHE A 471 33.07 8.78 1.80
N LEU A 472 33.25 9.62 0.76
CA LEU A 472 32.96 9.26 -0.62
C LEU A 472 33.72 8.00 -1.07
N GLY A 473 35.02 7.93 -0.75
CA GLY A 473 35.85 6.77 -1.07
C GLY A 473 35.53 5.54 -0.21
N GLU A 474 35.37 5.74 1.10
CA GLU A 474 35.06 4.65 2.04
C GLU A 474 33.70 4.00 1.74
N SER A 475 32.72 4.81 1.32
CA SER A 475 31.39 4.34 0.92
C SER A 475 31.48 3.38 -0.26
N ALA A 476 32.26 3.71 -1.30
CA ALA A 476 32.43 2.85 -2.46
C ALA A 476 33.05 1.49 -2.10
N GLU A 477 34.07 1.48 -1.24
CA GLU A 477 34.69 0.23 -0.77
C GLU A 477 33.76 -0.62 0.11
N HIS A 478 32.98 0.03 0.97
CA HIS A 478 31.99 -0.65 1.80
C HIS A 478 30.95 -1.36 0.93
N TYR A 479 30.39 -0.67 -0.08
CA TYR A 479 29.41 -1.28 -0.96
C TYR A 479 29.98 -2.34 -1.89
N ALA A 480 31.26 -2.24 -2.29
CA ALA A 480 31.92 -3.32 -3.03
C ALA A 480 32.02 -4.62 -2.20
N ARG A 481 32.35 -4.52 -0.91
CA ARG A 481 32.36 -5.69 0.00
C ARG A 481 30.95 -6.26 0.20
N LEU A 482 29.98 -5.38 0.47
CA LEU A 482 28.58 -5.79 0.66
C LEU A 482 28.01 -6.46 -0.59
N ALA A 483 28.33 -5.95 -1.77
CA ALA A 483 27.93 -6.54 -3.04
C ALA A 483 28.48 -7.95 -3.22
N ALA A 484 29.72 -8.23 -2.80
CA ALA A 484 30.29 -9.57 -2.85
C ALA A 484 29.55 -10.54 -1.92
N GLU A 485 29.18 -10.12 -0.71
CA GLU A 485 28.37 -10.94 0.21
C GLU A 485 26.99 -11.27 -0.38
N HIS A 486 26.33 -10.27 -0.96
CA HIS A 486 25.04 -10.45 -1.63
C HIS A 486 25.14 -11.33 -2.89
N ALA A 487 26.25 -11.26 -3.63
CA ALA A 487 26.49 -12.10 -4.79
C ALA A 487 26.57 -13.59 -4.41
N VAL A 488 27.25 -13.91 -3.31
CA VAL A 488 27.33 -15.28 -2.77
C VAL A 488 25.93 -15.78 -2.39
N GLU A 489 25.16 -14.97 -1.67
CA GLU A 489 23.81 -15.35 -1.22
C GLU A 489 22.85 -15.54 -2.40
N ALA A 490 22.88 -14.63 -3.37
CA ALA A 490 21.98 -14.65 -4.53
C ALA A 490 22.31 -15.78 -5.52
N ALA A 491 23.53 -16.31 -5.51
CA ALA A 491 23.97 -17.39 -6.38
C ALA A 491 23.68 -18.80 -5.83
N LYS A 492 23.16 -18.92 -4.59
CA LYS A 492 22.90 -20.24 -3.98
C LYS A 492 21.89 -21.05 -4.79
N PRO A 493 22.19 -22.32 -5.11
CA PRO A 493 21.23 -23.21 -5.75
C PRO A 493 20.07 -23.53 -4.79
N LEU A 494 18.94 -23.96 -5.37
CA LEU A 494 17.73 -24.28 -4.60
C LEU A 494 17.99 -25.32 -3.50
N GLU A 495 18.83 -26.32 -3.78
CA GLU A 495 19.22 -27.39 -2.83
C GLU A 495 19.88 -26.83 -1.57
N GLN A 496 20.82 -25.89 -1.74
CA GLN A 496 21.51 -25.25 -0.63
C GLN A 496 20.55 -24.38 0.19
N LEU A 497 19.64 -23.66 -0.48
CA LEU A 497 18.61 -22.86 0.17
C LEU A 497 17.59 -23.72 0.95
N ALA A 498 17.27 -24.92 0.46
CA ALA A 498 16.39 -25.87 1.14
C ALA A 498 17.07 -26.43 2.40
N ALA A 499 18.35 -26.82 2.29
CA ALA A 499 19.15 -27.33 3.41
C ALA A 499 19.28 -26.29 4.54
N GLU A 500 19.57 -25.03 4.22
CA GLU A 500 19.66 -23.94 5.21
C GLU A 500 18.34 -23.67 5.95
N LYS A 501 17.20 -23.96 5.29
CA LYS A 501 15.86 -23.80 5.88
C LYS A 501 15.37 -25.04 6.63
N GLY A 502 16.18 -26.09 6.72
CA GLY A 502 15.81 -27.35 7.37
C GLY A 502 14.69 -28.11 6.64
N LEU A 503 14.46 -27.80 5.36
CA LEU A 503 13.54 -28.52 4.49
C LEU A 503 14.33 -29.70 3.91
N ALA A 504 13.98 -30.93 4.31
CA ALA A 504 14.58 -32.13 3.73
C ALA A 504 14.29 -32.17 2.21
N ALA A 505 15.34 -32.49 1.44
CA ALA A 505 15.35 -32.49 -0.02
C ALA A 505 14.30 -33.40 -0.65
#